data_AF-A0A7D7VGT2-F1
#
_entry.id   AF-A0A7D7VGT2-F1
#
_cell.length_a   1.000
_cell.length_b   1.000
_cell.length_c   1.000
_cell.angle_alpha   90.00
_cell.angle_beta   90.00
_cell.angle_gamma   90.00
#
_symmetry.space_group_name_H-M   'P 1'
#
loop_
_entity.id
_entity.type
_entity.pdbx_description
1 polymer ?
#
loop_
_entity_poly.entity_id
_entity_poly.type
_entity_poly.pdbx_seq_one_letter_code
_entity_poly.pdbx_strand_id
1 'polypeptide(L)'
;MPDICDIAQKARAKIADPFWETVDNFCEDAEANKCNSSGLEASVLDRAFDTTQQTLNRANIACLNVIKRPIQRPAVQGTSADFDSHETVWPQVAVELSVYRAL
;
A
#
# COMPACT_ATOMS: atom_id res chain seq x y z
N MET A 1 2.89 -11.11 14.72
CA MET A 1 3.01 -9.91 13.87
C MET A 1 1.59 -9.57 13.49
N PRO A 2 1.10 -8.34 13.75
CA PRO A 2 -0.23 -7.96 13.28
C PRO A 2 -0.21 -7.81 11.76
N ASP A 3 -1.32 -8.10 11.12
CA ASP A 3 -1.53 -7.76 9.72
C ASP A 3 -2.00 -6.31 9.60
N ILE A 4 -1.86 -5.72 8.41
CA ILE A 4 -2.33 -4.35 8.19
C ILE A 4 -3.84 -4.25 8.40
N CYS A 5 -4.60 -5.32 8.16
CA CYS A 5 -6.04 -5.38 8.47
C CYS A 5 -6.35 -5.24 9.97
N ASP A 6 -5.41 -5.59 10.86
CA ASP A 6 -5.58 -5.46 12.30
C ASP A 6 -5.39 -4.01 12.79
N ILE A 7 -4.79 -3.13 11.97
CA ILE A 7 -4.40 -1.76 12.37
C ILE A 7 -4.92 -0.66 11.42
N ALA A 8 -5.30 -1.02 10.19
CA ALA A 8 -5.90 -0.12 9.23
C ALA A 8 -7.41 -0.38 9.17
N GLN A 9 -8.20 0.65 9.47
CA GLN A 9 -9.67 0.61 9.40
C GLN A 9 -10.17 0.49 7.95
N LYS A 10 -9.36 0.96 6.99
CA LYS A 10 -9.69 0.93 5.57
C LYS A 10 -8.44 0.94 4.72
N ALA A 11 -8.45 0.19 3.62
CA ALA A 11 -7.55 0.37 2.51
C ALA A 11 -8.31 0.83 1.27
N ARG A 12 -7.67 1.65 0.45
CA ARG A 12 -8.17 2.05 -0.87
C ARG A 12 -7.01 2.04 -1.85
N ALA A 13 -7.29 1.75 -3.11
CA ALA A 13 -6.36 2.01 -4.19
C ALA A 13 -6.97 3.06 -5.10
N LYS A 14 -6.10 3.86 -5.72
CA LYS A 14 -6.50 4.95 -6.61
C LYS A 14 -5.42 5.15 -7.65
N ILE A 15 -5.84 5.43 -8.88
CA ILE A 15 -4.96 5.90 -9.95
C ILE A 15 -4.21 7.15 -9.47
N ALA A 16 -2.88 7.10 -9.54
CA ALA A 16 -2.04 8.29 -9.34
C ALA A 16 -1.65 8.89 -10.70
N ASP A 17 -1.31 8.05 -11.66
CA ASP A 17 -1.05 8.38 -13.06
C ASP A 17 -1.14 7.11 -13.94
N PRO A 18 -0.88 7.16 -15.27
CA PRO A 18 -0.99 5.98 -16.14
C PRO A 18 -0.01 4.84 -15.84
N PHE A 19 1.02 5.05 -15.03
CA PHE A 19 2.08 4.09 -14.68
C PHE A 19 2.07 3.71 -13.19
N TRP A 20 1.35 4.46 -12.36
CA TRP A 20 1.34 4.31 -10.90
C TRP A 20 -0.08 4.31 -10.35
N GLU A 21 -0.34 3.42 -9.39
CA GLU A 21 -1.48 3.56 -8.48
C GLU A 21 -0.96 3.81 -7.06
N THR A 22 -1.81 4.32 -6.19
CA THR A 22 -1.51 4.43 -4.76
C THR A 22 -2.42 3.53 -3.98
N VAL A 23 -1.85 2.73 -3.08
CA VAL A 23 -2.60 2.13 -1.97
C VAL A 23 -2.50 3.04 -0.75
N ASP A 24 -3.67 3.41 -0.25
CA ASP A 24 -3.86 4.26 0.92
C ASP A 24 -4.39 3.42 2.08
N ASN A 25 -3.65 3.33 3.18
CA ASN A 25 -4.08 2.66 4.40
C ASN A 25 -4.46 3.71 5.46
N PHE A 26 -5.73 3.71 5.86
CA PHE A 26 -6.30 4.59 6.87
C PHE A 26 -6.21 3.90 8.23
N CYS A 27 -5.33 4.39 9.09
CA CYS A 27 -5.13 3.84 10.44
C CYS A 27 -6.03 4.56 11.44
N GLU A 28 -6.39 3.88 12.53
CA GLU A 28 -7.23 4.44 13.58
C GLU A 28 -6.56 5.62 14.30
N ASP A 29 -5.29 5.44 14.67
CA ASP A 29 -4.52 6.41 15.43
C ASP A 29 -3.07 6.57 14.92
N ALA A 30 -2.33 7.46 15.59
CA ALA A 30 -0.95 7.76 15.25
C ALA A 30 0.01 6.60 15.53
N GLU A 31 -0.29 5.74 16.50
CA GLU A 31 0.54 4.58 16.84
C GLU A 31 0.38 3.47 15.80
N ALA A 32 -0.85 3.19 15.38
CA ALA A 32 -1.18 2.30 14.27
C ALA A 32 -0.54 2.80 12.96
N ASN A 33 -0.62 4.11 12.69
CA ASN A 33 0.04 4.73 11.56
C ASN A 33 1.57 4.56 11.62
N LYS A 34 2.20 4.81 12.79
CA LYS A 34 3.64 4.63 12.96
C LYS A 34 4.05 3.18 12.74
N CYS A 35 3.31 2.22 13.31
CA CYS A 35 3.55 0.79 13.15
C CYS A 35 3.44 0.35 11.69
N ASN A 36 2.41 0.81 10.98
CA ASN A 36 2.21 0.51 9.56
C ASN A 36 3.33 1.14 8.69
N SER A 37 3.80 2.32 9.06
CA SER A 37 4.84 3.04 8.31
C SER A 37 6.22 2.39 8.44
N SER A 38 6.59 1.89 9.63
CA SER A 38 7.91 1.31 9.91
C SER A 38 7.96 -0.22 9.80
N GLY A 39 6.82 -0.90 9.93
CA GLY A 39 6.74 -2.36 10.04
C GLY A 39 6.79 -3.15 8.74
N LEU A 40 6.83 -2.49 7.58
CA LEU A 40 6.94 -3.13 6.27
C LEU A 40 8.31 -2.89 5.64
N GLU A 41 8.90 -3.90 5.02
CA GLU A 41 10.04 -3.73 4.13
C GLU A 41 9.59 -3.47 2.68
N ALA A 42 10.46 -2.87 1.86
CA ALA A 42 10.21 -2.67 0.43
C ALA A 42 10.03 -4.00 -0.31
N SER A 43 10.87 -4.97 0.04
CA SER A 43 10.94 -6.31 -0.52
C SER A 43 9.62 -7.07 -0.40
N VAL A 44 8.86 -6.83 0.68
CA VAL A 44 7.54 -7.42 0.92
C VAL A 44 6.51 -6.84 -0.06
N LEU A 45 6.54 -5.53 -0.29
CA LEU A 45 5.67 -4.86 -1.26
C LEU A 45 6.00 -5.29 -2.69
N ASP A 46 7.28 -5.32 -3.05
CA ASP A 46 7.74 -5.74 -4.36
C ASP A 46 7.24 -7.15 -4.71
N ARG A 47 7.33 -8.08 -3.75
CA ARG A 47 6.84 -9.45 -3.93
C ARG A 47 5.32 -9.51 -4.00
N ALA A 48 4.62 -8.76 -3.16
CA ALA A 48 3.16 -8.82 -3.08
C ALA A 48 2.47 -8.24 -4.32
N PHE A 49 3.07 -7.22 -4.93
CA PHE A 49 2.53 -6.54 -6.11
C PHE A 49 3.19 -6.94 -7.43
N ASP A 50 4.12 -7.91 -7.41
CA ASP A 50 4.90 -8.35 -8.56
C ASP A 50 5.60 -7.19 -9.31
N THR A 51 6.22 -6.30 -8.53
CA THR A 51 6.91 -5.11 -9.05
C THR A 51 8.41 -5.18 -8.77
N THR A 52 9.23 -4.80 -9.74
CA THR A 52 10.69 -4.71 -9.56
C THR A 52 11.09 -3.31 -9.08
N GLN A 53 11.70 -3.23 -7.90
CA GLN A 53 12.26 -2.00 -7.33
C GLN A 53 11.23 -0.89 -7.09
N GLN A 54 10.28 -1.12 -6.19
CA GLN A 54 9.67 0.03 -5.52
C GLN A 54 10.73 0.66 -4.64
N THR A 55 11.31 1.76 -5.13
CA THR A 55 11.91 2.76 -4.25
C THR A 55 10.86 3.03 -3.17
N LEU A 56 11.19 2.86 -1.89
CA LEU A 56 10.31 3.07 -0.74
C LEU A 56 9.74 4.49 -0.72
N ASN A 57 8.82 4.80 -1.60
CA ASN A 57 8.32 6.14 -1.80
C ASN A 57 7.03 6.27 -0.98
N ARG A 58 7.14 6.05 0.33
CA ARG A 58 6.00 6.13 1.25
C ARG A 58 5.72 7.59 1.57
N ALA A 59 4.49 8.03 1.36
CA ALA A 59 4.05 9.33 1.85
C ALA A 59 3.17 9.12 3.08
N ASN A 60 3.67 9.50 4.25
CA ASN A 60 2.88 9.50 5.48
C ASN A 60 2.18 10.86 5.65
N ILE A 61 0.84 10.82 5.71
CA ILE A 61 0.00 11.98 6.01
C ILE A 61 -0.44 11.86 7.46
N ALA A 62 0.46 12.26 8.37
CA ALA A 62 0.29 12.07 9.81
C ALA A 62 -0.98 12.72 10.37
N CYS A 63 -1.39 13.88 9.86
CA CYS A 63 -2.61 14.56 10.31
C CYS A 63 -3.91 13.81 10.00
N LEU A 64 -3.86 12.79 9.14
CA LEU A 64 -5.00 11.94 8.78
C LEU A 64 -4.80 10.47 9.18
N ASN A 65 -3.67 10.12 9.81
CA ASN A 65 -3.26 8.73 10.05
C ASN A 65 -3.25 7.87 8.77
N VAL A 66 -2.91 8.46 7.62
CA VAL A 66 -2.90 7.75 6.32
C VAL A 66 -1.48 7.53 5.82
N ILE A 67 -1.20 6.31 5.36
CA ILE A 67 0.02 6.01 4.60
C ILE A 67 -0.36 5.75 3.16
N LYS A 68 0.29 6.46 2.24
CA LYS A 68 0.18 6.24 0.80
C LYS A 68 1.41 5.51 0.30
N ARG A 69 1.17 4.46 -0.47
CA ARG A 69 2.19 3.63 -1.11
C ARG A 69 1.96 3.68 -2.63
N PRO A 70 2.77 4.43 -3.39
CA PRO A 70 2.74 4.36 -4.82
C PRO A 70 3.29 2.98 -5.24
N ILE A 71 2.55 2.32 -6.11
CA ILE A 71 2.81 0.99 -6.63
C ILE A 71 2.91 1.14 -8.14
N GLN A 72 3.99 0.63 -8.71
CA GLN A 72 4.17 0.64 -10.15
C GLN A 72 3.20 -0.35 -10.79
N ARG A 73 2.55 0.07 -11.86
CA ARG A 73 1.68 -0.83 -12.62
C ARG A 73 2.50 -1.82 -13.44
N PRO A 74 2.02 -3.08 -13.59
CA PRO A 74 2.62 -4.02 -14.53
C PRO A 74 2.36 -3.64 -15.99
N ALA A 75 1.27 -2.89 -16.27
CA ALA A 75 0.93 -2.38 -17.59
C ALA A 75 0.41 -0.94 -17.52
N VAL A 76 0.62 -0.17 -18.60
CA VAL A 76 0.12 1.20 -18.71
C VAL A 76 -1.41 1.20 -18.69
N GLN A 77 -1.98 2.15 -17.95
CA GLN A 77 -3.43 2.27 -17.81
C GLN A 77 -4.14 2.38 -19.17
N GLY A 78 -5.24 1.64 -19.33
CA GLY A 78 -6.09 1.69 -20.52
C GLY A 78 -5.55 0.89 -21.72
N THR A 79 -4.46 0.13 -21.54
CA THR A 79 -4.00 -0.83 -22.55
C THR A 79 -4.78 -2.14 -22.46
N SER A 80 -4.72 -2.98 -23.49
CA SER A 80 -5.35 -4.31 -23.46
C SER A 80 -4.71 -5.26 -22.43
N ALA A 81 -3.52 -4.92 -21.93
CA ALA A 81 -2.83 -5.66 -20.87
C ALA A 81 -3.18 -5.12 -19.47
N ASP A 82 -3.95 -4.04 -19.38
CA ASP A 82 -4.34 -3.42 -18.12
C ASP A 82 -5.56 -4.14 -17.51
N PHE A 83 -5.33 -4.84 -16.40
CA PHE A 83 -6.40 -5.39 -15.58
C PHE A 83 -6.79 -4.35 -14.52
N ASP A 84 -8.07 -3.94 -14.54
CA ASP A 84 -8.61 -2.99 -13.57
C ASP A 84 -8.53 -3.57 -12.14
N SER A 85 -7.48 -3.17 -11.43
CA SER A 85 -7.14 -3.67 -10.09
C SER A 85 -7.40 -2.63 -9.00
N HIS A 86 -7.87 -1.44 -9.40
CA HIS A 86 -7.89 -0.20 -8.61
C HIS A 86 -8.80 -0.23 -7.39
N GLU A 87 -9.95 -0.89 -7.48
CA GLU A 87 -10.93 -0.87 -6.38
C GLU A 87 -11.07 -2.20 -5.65
N THR A 88 -10.44 -3.28 -6.14
CA THR A 88 -10.76 -4.64 -5.66
C THR A 88 -9.59 -5.55 -5.36
N VAL A 89 -8.43 -5.40 -6.02
CA VAL A 89 -7.34 -6.36 -5.84
C VAL A 89 -6.24 -5.78 -4.96
N TRP A 90 -5.72 -4.61 -5.30
CA TRP A 90 -4.56 -4.05 -4.62
C TRP A 90 -4.79 -3.63 -3.16
N PRO A 91 -5.96 -3.08 -2.78
CA PRO A 91 -6.24 -2.77 -1.37
C PRO A 91 -6.30 -4.04 -0.51
N GLN A 92 -6.84 -5.12 -1.06
CA GLN A 92 -7.01 -6.42 -0.41
C GLN A 92 -5.64 -7.07 -0.17
N VAL A 93 -4.80 -7.11 -1.21
CA VAL A 93 -3.41 -7.58 -1.07
C VAL A 93 -2.68 -6.78 0.01
N ALA A 94 -2.86 -5.45 0.05
CA ALA A 94 -2.18 -4.62 1.03
C ALA A 94 -2.62 -4.87 2.47
N VAL A 95 -3.90 -5.12 2.74
CA VAL A 95 -4.37 -5.35 4.12
C VAL A 95 -3.96 -6.72 4.67
N GLU A 96 -3.69 -7.68 3.80
CA GLU A 96 -3.19 -9.01 4.17
C GLU A 96 -1.68 -9.05 4.49
N LEU A 97 -0.97 -7.94 4.30
CA LEU A 97 0.46 -7.88 4.61
C LEU A 97 0.71 -7.78 6.12
N SER A 98 1.58 -8.64 6.62
CA SER A 98 2.05 -8.57 8.01
C SER A 98 3.04 -7.43 8.23
N VAL A 99 2.89 -6.72 9.34
CA VAL A 99 3.84 -5.69 9.79
C VAL A 99 4.64 -6.20 11.00
N TYR A 100 5.94 -5.91 11.02
CA TYR A 100 6.75 -6.06 12.23
C TYR A 100 6.41 -4.93 13.20
N ARG A 101 6.32 -5.24 14.50
CA ARG A 101 6.18 -4.22 15.54
C ARG A 101 7.56 -3.59 15.74
N ALA A 102 7.74 -2.35 15.28
CA ALA A 102 8.94 -1.59 15.61
C ALA A 102 8.98 -1.34 17.13
N LEU A 103 10.01 -1.83 17.80
CA LEU A 103 10.28 -1.59 19.22
C LEU A 103 10.67 -0.13 19.48
#